data_AF-A0A2K4FTK6-F1
#
_entry.id   AF-A0A2K4FTK6-F1
#
_cell.length_a   1.000
_cell.length_b   1.000
_cell.length_c   1.000
_cell.angle_alpha   90.00
_cell.angle_beta   90.00
_cell.angle_gamma   90.00
#
_symmetry.space_group_name_H-M   'P 1'
#
loop_
_entity.id
_entity.type
_entity.pdbx_description
1 polymer ?
#
loop_
_entity_poly.entity_id
_entity_poly.type
_entity_poly.pdbx_seq_one_letter_code
_entity_poly.pdbx_strand_id
1 'polypeptide(L)'
;MQNPIAEVGVPGLTFMTRYVKGQDVELTGGGTGNERERNTELQHFFQSSALKNLGIRWGNANNRLDFTRGADENRQIVSYSTPLTYMFKARRNVVPR
;
A
#
# COMPACT_ATOMS: atom_id res chain seq x y z
N MET A 1 -12.77 1.96 6.53
CA MET A 1 -12.96 1.86 5.07
C MET A 1 -13.02 0.39 4.70
N GLN A 2 -14.20 -0.11 4.32
CA GLN A 2 -14.34 -1.43 3.70
C GLN A 2 -13.54 -1.46 2.38
N ASN A 3 -12.88 -2.59 2.07
CA ASN A 3 -12.18 -2.80 0.79
C ASN A 3 -13.18 -3.43 -0.20
N PRO A 4 -13.82 -2.65 -1.08
CA PRO A 4 -14.94 -3.13 -1.93
C PRO A 4 -14.53 -4.25 -2.90
N ILE A 5 -13.23 -4.47 -3.12
CA ILE A 5 -12.74 -5.51 -4.04
C ILE A 5 -12.65 -6.90 -3.39
N ALA A 6 -12.65 -7.00 -2.05
CA ALA A 6 -12.60 -8.30 -1.37
C ALA A 6 -13.83 -9.18 -1.71
N GLU A 7 -14.95 -8.58 -2.08
CA GLU A 7 -16.20 -9.27 -2.45
C GLU A 7 -16.20 -9.77 -3.91
N VAL A 8 -15.25 -9.32 -4.75
CA VAL A 8 -15.16 -9.67 -6.18
C VAL A 8 -14.45 -11.01 -6.40
N GLY A 9 -14.21 -11.78 -5.33
CA GLY A 9 -13.74 -13.17 -5.42
C GLY A 9 -12.26 -13.34 -5.77
N VAL A 10 -11.44 -12.29 -5.62
CA VAL A 10 -9.97 -12.36 -5.76
C VAL A 10 -9.31 -12.16 -4.39
N PRO A 11 -9.05 -13.25 -3.63
CA PRO A 11 -8.47 -13.14 -2.30
C PRO A 11 -7.10 -12.47 -2.31
N GLY A 12 -6.86 -11.58 -1.34
CA GLY A 12 -5.61 -10.84 -1.23
C GLY A 12 -5.46 -9.63 -2.16
N LEU A 13 -6.43 -9.37 -3.04
CA LEU A 13 -6.48 -8.14 -3.85
C LEU A 13 -7.10 -6.99 -3.04
N THR A 14 -6.43 -5.84 -3.06
CA THR A 14 -6.92 -4.59 -2.50
C THR A 14 -6.78 -3.48 -3.52
N PHE A 15 -7.72 -2.56 -3.48
CA PHE A 15 -7.69 -1.38 -4.33
C PHE A 15 -8.10 -0.17 -3.53
N MET A 16 -7.39 0.92 -3.75
CA MET A 16 -7.67 2.20 -3.15
C MET A 16 -7.56 3.27 -4.22
N THR A 17 -8.51 4.19 -4.18
CA THR A 17 -8.39 5.44 -4.91
C THR A 17 -8.78 6.57 -3.98
N ARG A 18 -8.05 7.67 -4.07
CA ARG A 18 -8.37 8.91 -3.37
C ARG A 18 -8.23 10.09 -4.33
N TYR A 19 -9.11 11.05 -4.13
CA TYR A 19 -9.02 12.35 -4.76
C TYR A 19 -9.00 13.41 -3.66
N VAL A 20 -8.01 14.28 -3.70
CA VAL A 20 -7.84 15.39 -2.77
C VAL A 20 -7.85 16.67 -3.58
N LYS A 21 -8.55 17.69 -3.07
CA LYS A 21 -8.58 19.03 -3.64
C LYS A 21 -8.24 20.03 -2.54
N GLY A 22 -7.22 20.84 -2.76
CA GLY A 22 -6.88 22.01 -1.95
C GLY A 22 -7.25 23.29 -2.68
N GLN A 23 -7.72 24.28 -1.93
CA GLN A 23 -8.05 25.62 -2.41
C GLN A 23 -7.48 26.65 -1.44
N ASP A 24 -7.34 27.88 -1.90
CA ASP A 24 -6.86 29.01 -1.09
C ASP A 24 -5.48 28.76 -0.45
N VAL A 25 -4.59 28.07 -1.18
CA VAL A 25 -3.21 27.84 -0.75
C VAL A 25 -2.46 29.15 -0.77
N GLU A 26 -1.98 29.62 0.39
CA GLU A 26 -1.17 30.85 0.48
C GLU A 26 0.21 30.66 -0.18
N LEU A 27 0.56 31.55 -1.10
CA LEU A 27 1.81 31.48 -1.87
C LEU A 27 2.85 32.47 -1.34
N THR A 28 4.13 32.07 -1.34
CA THR A 28 5.25 32.88 -0.81
C THR A 28 5.42 34.24 -1.53
N GLY A 29 4.91 34.38 -2.76
CA GLY A 29 4.91 35.63 -3.53
C GLY A 29 3.62 36.46 -3.43
N GLY A 30 2.68 36.06 -2.56
CA GLY A 30 1.34 36.60 -2.50
C GLY A 30 0.36 35.93 -3.47
N GLY A 31 -0.92 36.08 -3.19
CA GLY A 31 -2.00 35.40 -3.92
C GLY A 31 -2.33 34.02 -3.37
N THR A 32 -3.30 33.37 -4.00
CA THR A 32 -3.78 32.04 -3.63
C THR A 32 -3.67 31.06 -4.79
N GLY A 33 -3.58 29.78 -4.43
CA GLY A 33 -3.44 28.67 -5.37
C GLY A 33 -4.46 27.55 -5.15
N ASN A 34 -4.67 26.73 -6.17
CA ASN A 34 -5.44 25.50 -6.08
C ASN A 34 -4.58 24.29 -6.42
N GLU A 35 -4.88 23.18 -5.74
CA GLU A 35 -4.25 21.89 -6.01
C GLU A 35 -5.28 20.78 -6.10
N ARG A 36 -4.97 19.79 -6.92
CA ARG A 36 -5.71 18.53 -6.95
C ARG A 36 -4.77 17.37 -7.14
N GLU A 37 -4.99 16.35 -6.34
CA GLU A 37 -4.22 15.13 -6.36
C GLU A 37 -5.16 13.93 -6.53
N ARG A 38 -4.81 13.03 -7.45
CA ARG A 38 -5.44 11.72 -7.58
C ARG A 38 -4.39 10.66 -7.29
N ASN A 39 -4.66 9.80 -6.32
CA ASN A 39 -3.84 8.61 -6.09
C ASN A 39 -4.68 7.37 -6.29
N THR A 40 -4.12 6.42 -7.02
CA THR A 40 -4.71 5.11 -7.26
C THR A 40 -3.69 4.05 -6.91
N GLU A 41 -4.15 2.99 -6.28
CA GLU A 41 -3.30 1.92 -5.81
C GLU A 41 -4.00 0.57 -5.98
N LEU A 42 -3.23 -0.37 -6.50
CA LEU A 42 -3.60 -1.77 -6.62
C LEU A 42 -2.56 -2.59 -5.89
N GLN A 43 -2.99 -3.46 -4.99
CA GLN A 43 -2.09 -4.33 -4.25
C GLN A 43 -2.64 -5.75 -4.19
N HIS A 44 -1.76 -6.74 -4.35
CA HIS A 44 -2.12 -8.15 -4.24
C HIS A 44 -1.14 -8.89 -3.36
N PHE A 45 -1.66 -9.70 -2.43
CA PHE A 45 -0.89 -10.68 -1.68
C PHE A 45 -1.27 -12.09 -2.09
N PHE A 46 -0.27 -12.87 -2.49
CA PHE A 46 -0.43 -14.29 -2.77
C PHE A 46 -0.68 -15.06 -1.47
N GLN A 47 -1.80 -15.78 -1.42
CA GLN A 47 -2.24 -16.46 -0.20
C GLN A 47 -1.92 -17.96 -0.16
N SER A 48 -1.58 -18.57 -1.31
CA SER A 48 -1.37 -20.01 -1.44
C SER A 48 0.01 -20.36 -1.98
N SER A 49 0.46 -21.58 -1.62
CA SER A 49 1.59 -22.27 -2.25
C SER A 49 2.95 -21.53 -2.17
N ALA A 50 3.84 -21.76 -3.13
CA ALA A 50 5.23 -21.33 -3.18
C ALA A 50 5.43 -19.80 -3.06
N LEU A 51 4.43 -19.00 -3.44
CA LEU A 51 4.50 -17.54 -3.40
C LEU A 51 3.77 -16.93 -2.19
N LYS A 52 3.33 -17.74 -1.22
CA LYS A 52 2.64 -17.25 -0.04
C LYS A 52 3.42 -16.10 0.62
N ASN A 53 2.74 -15.00 0.91
CA ASN A 53 3.28 -13.73 1.45
C ASN A 53 4.06 -12.85 0.47
N LEU A 54 4.16 -13.22 -0.81
CA LEU A 54 4.58 -12.28 -1.84
C LEU A 54 3.50 -11.21 -1.99
N GLY A 55 3.92 -9.96 -1.97
CA GLY A 55 3.12 -8.77 -2.16
C GLY A 55 3.59 -8.01 -3.38
N ILE A 56 2.65 -7.64 -4.26
CA ILE A 56 2.90 -6.70 -5.34
C ILE A 56 2.00 -5.51 -5.11
N ARG A 57 2.58 -4.31 -5.13
CA ARG A 57 1.83 -3.05 -5.01
C ARG A 57 2.25 -2.13 -6.13
N TRP A 58 1.24 -1.60 -6.80
CA TRP A 58 1.39 -0.62 -7.84
C TRP A 58 0.58 0.63 -7.48
N GLY A 59 1.27 1.76 -7.36
CA GLY A 59 0.67 3.05 -7.08
C GLY A 59 0.93 4.04 -8.20
N ASN A 60 -0.08 4.82 -8.54
CA ASN A 60 0.05 5.98 -9.40
C ASN A 60 -0.50 7.21 -8.69
N ALA A 61 0.23 8.31 -8.73
CA ALA A 61 -0.17 9.60 -8.20
C ALA A 61 -0.04 10.66 -9.30
N ASN A 62 -1.04 11.52 -9.42
CA ASN A 62 -1.01 12.66 -10.31
C ASN A 62 -1.38 13.90 -9.51
N ASN A 63 -0.47 14.84 -9.42
CA ASN A 63 -0.68 16.12 -8.77
C ASN A 63 -0.71 17.23 -9.81
N ARG A 64 -1.75 18.06 -9.73
CA ARG A 64 -1.91 19.25 -10.55
C ARG A 64 -2.08 20.46 -9.66
N LEU A 65 -1.18 21.43 -9.84
CA LEU A 65 -1.18 22.71 -9.15
C LEU A 65 -1.24 23.83 -10.21
N ASP A 66 -1.84 24.96 -9.90
CA ASP A 66 -1.89 26.14 -10.78
C ASP A 66 -0.76 27.16 -10.49
N PHE A 67 -0.06 27.01 -9.36
CA PHE A 67 1.02 27.90 -8.92
C PHE A 67 2.43 27.32 -9.05
N THR A 68 2.57 26.03 -9.34
CA THR A 68 3.89 25.39 -9.54
C THR A 68 3.76 24.17 -10.46
N ARG A 69 4.89 23.55 -10.78
CA ARG A 69 4.92 22.34 -11.60
C ARG A 69 4.31 21.17 -10.83
N GLY A 70 3.23 20.61 -11.40
CA GLY A 70 2.68 19.33 -10.96
C GLY A 70 3.61 18.14 -11.21
N ALA A 71 3.27 17.00 -10.63
CA ALA A 71 4.08 15.79 -10.71
C ALA A 71 3.20 14.57 -10.98
N ASP A 72 3.73 13.67 -11.81
CA ASP A 72 3.18 12.34 -12.01
C ASP A 72 4.18 11.33 -11.44
N GLU A 73 3.69 10.42 -10.62
CA GLU A 73 4.52 9.42 -9.95
C GLU A 73 3.96 8.02 -10.19
N ASN A 74 4.88 7.07 -10.36
CA ASN A 74 4.56 5.66 -10.46
C ASN A 74 5.47 4.89 -9.49
N ARG A 75 4.86 4.13 -8.58
CA ARG A 75 5.55 3.33 -7.57
C ARG A 75 5.23 1.87 -7.78
N GLN A 76 6.27 1.06 -8.01
CA GLN A 76 6.15 -0.39 -8.13
C GLN A 76 6.94 -1.01 -6.98
N ILE A 77 6.25 -1.75 -6.12
CA ILE A 77 6.82 -2.32 -4.91
C ILE A 77 6.57 -3.82 -4.94
N VAL A 78 7.64 -4.58 -4.78
CA VAL A 78 7.60 -6.02 -4.56
C VAL A 78 8.08 -6.28 -3.14
N SER A 79 7.27 -6.97 -2.36
CA SER A 79 7.56 -7.29 -0.96
C SER A 79 7.41 -8.78 -0.71
N TYR A 80 8.24 -9.36 0.15
CA TYR A 80 8.11 -10.74 0.57
C TYR A 80 8.42 -10.84 2.06
N SER A 81 7.53 -11.50 2.80
CA SER A 81 7.68 -11.67 4.25
C SER A 81 7.81 -13.14 4.63
N THR A 82 8.95 -13.48 5.23
CA THR A 82 9.25 -14.82 5.73
C THR A 82 9.24 -14.85 7.26
N PRO A 83 8.48 -15.73 7.90
CA PRO A 83 8.58 -15.90 9.35
C PRO A 83 9.93 -16.51 9.72
N LEU A 84 10.56 -15.96 10.76
CA LEU A 84 11.75 -16.54 11.39
C LEU A 84 11.29 -17.57 12.43
N THR A 85 10.97 -18.79 12.00
CA THR A 85 10.65 -19.86 12.94
C THR A 85 11.93 -20.50 13.46
N TYR A 86 12.36 -20.13 14.66
CA TYR A 86 13.33 -20.89 15.43
C TYR A 86 12.62 -22.04 16.15
N MET A 87 12.94 -23.28 15.79
CA MET A 87 12.39 -24.47 16.45
C MET A 87 13.17 -24.76 17.75
N PHE A 88 12.74 -24.21 18.88
CA PHE A 88 13.23 -24.64 20.19
C PHE A 88 12.55 -25.95 20.59
N LYS A 89 13.24 -27.07 20.35
CA LYS A 89 12.80 -28.40 20.81
C LYS A 89 13.24 -28.60 22.26
N ALA A 90 12.41 -28.19 23.21
CA ALA A 90 12.64 -28.52 24.62
C ALA A 90 12.51 -30.03 24.83
N ARG A 91 13.63 -30.74 25.01
CA ARG A 91 13.60 -32.11 25.51
C ARG A 91 13.15 -32.07 26.97
N ARG A 92 11.91 -32.48 27.24
CA ARG A 92 11.51 -32.87 28.61
C ARG A 92 12.08 -34.25 28.88
N ASN A 93 13.13 -34.33 29.70
CA ASN A 93 13.55 -35.59 30.32
C ASN A 93 12.56 -35.92 31.41
N VAL A 94 11.76 -36.97 31.21
CA VAL A 94 10.98 -37.59 32.28
C VAL A 94 11.89 -38.60 32.96
N VAL A 95 12.24 -38.34 34.22
CA VAL A 95 12.93 -39.32 35.08
C VAL A 95 11.85 -40.26 35.63
N PRO A 96 11.93 -41.58 35.40
CA PRO A 96 10.99 -42.52 35.99
C PRO A 96 11.24 -42.67 37.50
N ARG A 97 10.16 -42.80 38.27
CA ARG A 97 10.17 -43.25 39.67
C ARG A 97 9.95 -44.76 39.73
#